data_AF-A0A061HY63-F1
#
_entry.id   AF-A0A061HY63-F1
#
_cell.length_a   1.000
_cell.length_b   1.000
_cell.length_c   1.000
_cell.angle_alpha   90.00
_cell.angle_beta   90.00
_cell.angle_gamma   90.00
#
_symmetry.space_group_name_H-M   'P 1'
#
loop_
_entity.id
_entity.type
_entity.pdbx_description
1 polymer ?
#
loop_
_entity_poly.entity_id
_entity_poly.type
_entity_poly.pdbx_seq_one_letter_code
_entity_poly.pdbx_strand_id
1 'polypeptide(L)'
;FLIGEDGHVYEGRGWHIKGDHTGPTWNPISIGITFMGNYMERVPPKRALRAALNLLECGVARGFLRSNYEVKGHRDVQNTLSPGDQLYEVIQRWEGYRE
;
A
#
# COMPACT_ATOMS: atom_id res chain seq x y z
N PHE A 1 0.07 1.14 7.45
CA PHE A 1 -1.27 0.60 7.73
C PHE A 1 -1.34 -0.87 7.34
N LEU A 2 -2.24 -1.63 7.96
CA LEU A 2 -2.55 -3.00 7.57
C LEU A 2 -4.03 -3.05 7.15
N ILE A 3 -4.35 -3.77 6.07
CA ILE A 3 -5.71 -3.89 5.56
C ILE A 3 -6.14 -5.34 5.67
N GLY A 4 -7.21 -5.58 6.41
CA GLY A 4 -7.79 -6.91 6.56
C GLY A 4 -8.67 -7.31 5.39
N GLU A 5 -8.82 -8.61 5.20
CA GLU A 5 -9.79 -9.14 4.26
C GLU A 5 -11.23 -8.83 4.65
N ASP A 6 -11.49 -8.34 5.87
CA ASP A 6 -12.76 -7.81 6.35
C ASP A 6 -13.08 -6.40 5.78
N GLY A 7 -12.10 -5.73 5.16
CA GLY A 7 -12.25 -4.38 4.63
C GLY A 7 -11.98 -3.27 5.66
N HIS A 8 -11.43 -3.60 6.83
CA HIS A 8 -11.00 -2.61 7.80
C HIS A 8 -9.52 -2.24 7.58
N VAL A 9 -9.21 -0.97 7.90
CA VAL A 9 -7.85 -0.47 7.97
C VAL A 9 -7.42 -0.43 9.43
N TYR A 10 -6.34 -1.14 9.72
CA TYR A 10 -5.72 -1.22 11.04
C TYR A 10 -4.49 -0.31 11.07
N GLU A 11 -4.41 0.53 12.10
CA GLU A 11 -3.28 1.42 12.28
C GLU A 11 -2.05 0.63 12.77
N GLY A 12 -0.95 0.79 12.03
CA GLY A 12 0.37 0.29 12.46
C GLY A 12 1.15 1.42 13.12
N ARG A 13 2.20 1.90 12.47
CA ARG A 13 2.90 3.13 12.89
C ARG A 13 2.11 4.43 12.63
N GLY A 14 1.06 4.37 11.81
CA GLY A 14 0.22 5.52 11.51
C GLY A 14 0.85 6.51 10.51
N TRP A 15 0.28 7.70 10.43
CA TRP A 15 0.65 8.72 9.44
C TRP A 15 1.94 9.50 9.76
N HIS A 16 2.27 9.63 11.04
CA HIS A 16 3.29 10.57 11.51
C HIS A 16 4.62 9.92 11.88
N ILE A 17 4.67 8.59 11.89
CA ILE A 17 5.84 7.84 12.37
C ILE A 17 6.47 7.10 11.20
N LYS A 18 7.77 7.34 11.01
CA LYS A 18 8.60 6.65 10.00
C LYS A 18 8.40 5.13 10.09
N GLY A 19 8.17 4.50 8.95
CA GLY A 19 8.06 3.06 8.80
C GLY A 19 9.37 2.30 9.02
N ASP A 20 9.27 0.97 9.01
CA ASP A 20 10.42 0.08 8.79
C ASP A 20 10.03 -1.10 7.88
N HIS A 21 9.50 -0.77 6.71
CA HIS A 21 8.88 -1.72 5.78
C HIS A 21 9.60 -1.82 4.43
N THR A 22 10.37 -0.81 4.02
CA THR A 22 10.92 -0.72 2.65
C THR A 22 12.31 -0.08 2.63
N GLY A 23 13.17 -0.50 3.57
CA GLY A 23 14.57 -0.10 3.59
C GLY A 23 14.84 1.39 3.83
N PRO A 24 16.13 1.78 3.95
CA PRO A 24 16.52 3.12 4.40
C PRO A 24 16.10 4.24 3.44
N THR A 25 15.96 3.96 2.14
CA THR A 25 15.60 4.95 1.12
C THR A 25 14.11 5.31 1.16
N TRP A 26 13.21 4.33 1.30
CA TRP A 26 11.76 4.57 1.17
C TRP A 26 11.05 4.75 2.50
N ASN A 27 11.53 4.12 3.59
CA ASN A 27 10.97 4.32 4.93
C ASN A 27 10.77 5.80 5.35
N PRO A 28 11.69 6.74 5.06
CA PRO A 28 11.52 8.15 5.46
C PRO A 28 10.59 8.97 4.56
N ILE A 29 10.20 8.48 3.38
CA ILE A 29 9.47 9.27 2.37
C ILE A 29 8.15 8.64 1.90
N SER A 30 7.74 7.51 2.49
CA SER A 30 6.55 6.76 2.06
C SER A 30 5.69 6.29 3.23
N ILE A 31 4.43 5.99 2.93
CA ILE A 31 3.51 5.31 3.82
C ILE A 31 3.39 3.85 3.37
N GLY A 32 3.86 2.91 4.19
CA GLY A 32 3.69 1.49 3.93
C GLY A 32 2.26 1.02 4.22
N ILE A 33 1.62 0.38 3.24
CA ILE A 33 0.31 -0.26 3.37
C ILE A 33 0.48 -1.73 3.00
N THR A 34 0.13 -2.64 3.92
CA THR A 34 0.14 -4.08 3.65
C THR A 34 -1.28 -4.63 3.68
N PHE A 35 -1.57 -5.58 2.79
CA PHE A 35 -2.79 -6.38 2.87
C PHE A 35 -2.47 -7.63 3.68
N MET A 36 -3.21 -7.89 4.75
CA MET A 36 -3.01 -9.08 5.57
C MET A 36 -3.44 -10.31 4.78
N GLY A 37 -2.48 -11.17 4.40
CA GLY A 37 -2.71 -12.37 3.61
C GLY A 37 -1.52 -12.72 2.73
N ASN A 38 -1.72 -13.70 1.84
CA ASN A 38 -0.80 -14.07 0.78
C ASN A 38 -1.54 -13.97 -0.56
N TYR A 39 -1.01 -13.15 -1.45
CA TYR A 39 -1.63 -12.78 -2.73
C TYR A 39 -0.73 -13.13 -3.93
N MET A 40 0.08 -14.17 -3.81
CA MET A 40 0.80 -14.75 -4.94
C MET A 40 -0.17 -15.28 -6.00
N GLU A 41 -1.20 -16.02 -5.57
CA GLU A 41 -2.09 -16.79 -6.48
C GLU A 41 -3.55 -16.34 -6.44
N ARG A 42 -3.88 -15.35 -5.60
CA ARG A 42 -5.24 -14.81 -5.51
C ARG A 42 -5.23 -13.31 -5.22
N VAL A 43 -6.29 -12.62 -5.65
CA VAL A 43 -6.48 -11.21 -5.33
C VAL A 43 -7.13 -11.02 -3.95
N PRO A 44 -6.86 -9.90 -3.25
CA PRO A 44 -7.63 -9.53 -2.06
C PRO A 44 -9.11 -9.32 -2.40
N PRO A 45 -10.03 -9.49 -1.43
CA PRO A 45 -11.43 -9.22 -1.66
C PRO A 45 -11.66 -7.73 -1.99
N LYS A 46 -12.64 -7.44 -2.84
CA LYS A 46 -12.94 -6.07 -3.31
C LYS A 46 -13.08 -5.02 -2.20
N ARG A 47 -13.58 -5.43 -1.02
CA ARG A 47 -13.72 -4.55 0.15
C ARG A 47 -12.37 -4.11 0.73
N ALA A 48 -11.35 -4.98 0.72
CA ALA A 48 -10.00 -4.63 1.13
C ALA A 48 -9.36 -3.65 0.12
N LEU A 49 -9.53 -3.91 -1.19
CA LEU A 49 -9.04 -3.00 -2.23
C LEU A 49 -9.69 -1.60 -2.12
N ARG A 50 -11.01 -1.56 -1.88
CA ARG A 50 -11.72 -0.30 -1.65
C ARG A 50 -11.22 0.42 -0.39
N ALA A 51 -10.95 -0.32 0.68
CA ALA A 51 -10.39 0.26 1.90
C ALA A 51 -9.02 0.92 1.66
N ALA A 52 -8.18 0.34 0.80
CA ALA A 52 -6.90 0.92 0.40
C ALA A 52 -7.08 2.22 -0.39
N LEU A 53 -7.96 2.24 -1.39
CA LEU A 53 -8.24 3.44 -2.18
C LEU A 53 -8.80 4.57 -1.31
N ASN A 54 -9.78 4.27 -0.45
CA ASN A 54 -10.33 5.24 0.51
C ASN A 54 -9.27 5.78 1.47
N LEU A 55 -8.30 4.94 1.88
CA LEU A 55 -7.20 5.35 2.75
C LEU A 55 -6.26 6.31 2.02
N LEU A 56 -5.95 6.06 0.75
CA LEU A 56 -5.13 6.95 -0.07
C LEU A 56 -5.82 8.30 -0.30
N GLU A 57 -7.11 8.30 -0.64
CA GLU A 57 -7.93 9.52 -0.77
C GLU A 57 -7.95 10.33 0.53
N CYS A 58 -8.17 9.66 1.67
CA CYS A 58 -8.12 10.28 2.99
C CYS A 58 -6.73 10.86 3.31
N GLY A 59 -5.67 10.15 2.94
CA GLY A 59 -4.28 10.62 3.08
C GLY A 59 -4.04 11.92 2.30
N VAL A 60 -4.53 12.02 1.07
CA VAL A 60 -4.45 13.25 0.25
C VAL A 60 -5.30 14.36 0.87
N ALA A 61 -6.56 14.09 1.20
CA ALA A 61 -7.48 15.07 1.76
C ALA A 61 -6.99 15.67 3.10
N ARG A 62 -6.26 14.87 3.89
CA ARG A 62 -5.67 15.29 5.17
C ARG A 62 -4.25 15.85 5.04
N GLY A 63 -3.68 15.90 3.83
CA GLY A 63 -2.35 16.44 3.57
C GLY A 63 -1.19 15.53 3.99
N PHE A 64 -1.44 14.25 4.27
CA PHE A 64 -0.38 13.26 4.54
C PHE A 64 0.28 12.73 3.26
N LEU A 65 -0.49 12.68 2.18
CA LEU A 65 0.00 12.34 0.85
C LEU A 65 -0.09 13.58 -0.03
N ARG A 66 0.91 13.76 -0.90
CA ARG A 66 0.82 14.76 -1.98
C ARG A 66 -0.27 14.33 -2.95
N SER A 67 -0.95 15.26 -3.59
CA SER A 67 -1.97 14.94 -4.60
C SER A 67 -1.44 14.15 -5.80
N ASN A 68 -0.13 14.25 -6.07
CA ASN A 68 0.58 13.51 -7.10
C ASN A 68 1.48 12.40 -6.53
N TYR A 69 1.06 11.76 -5.43
CA TYR A 69 1.80 10.63 -4.87
C TYR A 69 1.94 9.48 -5.87
N GLU A 70 2.96 8.65 -5.68
CA GLU A 70 3.18 7.45 -6.47
C GLU A 70 2.72 6.21 -5.71
N VAL A 71 2.13 5.26 -6.42
CA VAL A 71 1.88 3.90 -5.94
C VAL A 71 2.99 3.01 -6.48
N LYS A 72 3.62 2.24 -5.59
CA LYS A 72 4.63 1.24 -5.93
C LYS A 72 4.33 -0.07 -5.20
N GLY A 73 4.58 -1.19 -5.85
CA GLY A 73 4.74 -2.47 -5.20
C GLY A 73 6.05 -2.52 -4.41
N HIS A 74 6.09 -3.31 -3.33
CA HIS A 74 7.32 -3.46 -2.56
C HIS A 74 8.47 -4.02 -3.42
N ARG A 75 8.15 -4.92 -4.36
CA ARG A 75 9.09 -5.49 -5.33
C ARG A 75 9.69 -4.50 -6.33
N ASP A 76 9.06 -3.35 -6.54
CA ASP A 76 9.60 -2.32 -7.45
C ASP A 76 10.86 -1.66 -6.87
N VAL A 77 11.00 -1.72 -5.55
CA VAL A 77 11.99 -0.93 -4.81
C VAL A 77 12.85 -1.75 -3.87
N GLN A 78 12.56 -3.05 -3.73
CA GLN A 78 13.30 -4.01 -2.91
C GLN A 78 13.32 -5.37 -3.61
N ASN A 79 14.35 -6.18 -3.35
CA ASN A 79 14.42 -7.55 -3.84
C ASN A 79 13.49 -8.46 -3.00
N THR A 80 12.21 -8.49 -3.34
CA THR A 80 11.18 -9.24 -2.62
C THR A 80 10.05 -9.67 -3.56
N LEU A 81 9.28 -10.69 -3.14
CA LEU A 81 8.05 -11.07 -3.82
C LEU A 81 6.83 -10.28 -3.34
N SER A 82 6.94 -9.46 -2.30
CA SER A 82 5.83 -8.60 -1.86
C SER A 82 5.44 -7.60 -2.96
N PRO A 83 4.15 -7.32 -3.23
CA PRO A 83 2.95 -7.70 -2.46
C PRO A 83 2.30 -9.04 -2.88
N GLY A 84 2.97 -9.83 -3.72
CA GLY A 84 2.44 -11.04 -4.36
C GLY A 84 1.93 -10.76 -5.78
N ASP A 85 2.04 -11.74 -6.68
CA ASP A 85 1.84 -11.52 -8.13
C ASP A 85 0.43 -11.01 -8.46
N GLN A 86 -0.61 -11.64 -7.91
CA GLN A 86 -1.99 -11.23 -8.19
C GLN A 86 -2.34 -9.85 -7.60
N LEU A 87 -1.82 -9.49 -6.43
CA LEU A 87 -2.02 -8.14 -5.89
C LEU A 87 -1.18 -7.10 -6.65
N TYR A 88 0.02 -7.47 -7.07
CA TYR A 88 0.89 -6.61 -7.85
C TYR A 88 0.25 -6.22 -9.20
N GLU A 89 -0.31 -7.19 -9.92
CA GLU A 89 -1.07 -6.94 -11.17
C GLU A 89 -2.27 -6.01 -10.96
N VAL A 90 -2.91 -6.05 -9.78
CA VAL A 90 -4.04 -5.18 -9.45
C VAL A 90 -3.58 -3.74 -9.23
N ILE A 91 -2.52 -3.52 -8.44
CA ILE A 91 -2.05 -2.16 -8.12
C ILE A 91 -1.39 -1.48 -9.32
N GLN A 92 -0.85 -2.24 -10.28
CA GLN A 92 -0.36 -1.72 -11.55
C GLN A 92 -1.41 -0.96 -12.36
N ARG A 93 -2.70 -1.22 -12.09
CA ARG A 93 -3.84 -0.57 -12.75
C ARG A 93 -4.36 0.65 -11.98
N TRP A 94 -3.78 0.97 -10.82
CA TRP A 94 -4.21 2.11 -10.02
C TRP A 94 -3.66 3.41 -10.60
N GLU A 95 -4.40 4.50 -10.38
CA GLU A 95 -3.89 5.83 -10.67
C GLU A 95 -2.64 6.11 -9.84
N GLY A 96 -1.64 6.74 -10.46
CA GLY A 96 -0.37 7.05 -9.81
C GLY A 96 0.61 5.87 -9.71
N TYR A 97 0.29 4.68 -10.24
CA TYR A 97 1.25 3.59 -10.27
C TYR A 97 2.51 3.94 -11.08
N ARG A 98 3.69 3.64 -10.52
CA ARG A 98 5.00 3.77 -11.16
C ARG A 98 5.87 2.57 -10.81
N GLU A 99 6.47 1.95 -11.81
CA GLU A 99 7.56 0.99 -11.63
C GLU A 99 8.81 1.70 -11.08
#